data_AF-A0A1Y4GTY4-F1
#
_entry.id   AF-A0A1Y4GTY4-F1
#
_cell.length_a   1.000
_cell.length_b   1.000
_cell.length_c   1.000
_cell.angle_alpha   90.00
_cell.angle_beta   90.00
_cell.angle_gamma   90.00
#
_symmetry.space_group_name_H-M   'P 1'
#
loop_
_entity.id
_entity.type
_entity.pdbx_description
1 polymer ?
#
loop_
_entity_poly.entity_id
_entity_poly.type
_entity_poly.pdbx_seq_one_letter_code
_entity_poly.pdbx_strand_id
1 'polypeptide(L)'
;MLGDRRSNSLFAAAPAAAPAEARQEQAEVHDIFFEENTGRTIFAETKVAPKASDVFFAPQTEGMPFAEVLTQVQSYLSGTYATLITESGDEAKEQMKRRIARYLQDNRMAVEGMAQSELVDALYTEMAEYGFLTKYIFSDGIEEIDINSWRDIEIQYSDGRTVKLEEHFDSPDHAANVIRRMLQNSGKVLDNASPIITSRLAKNIRVSVIKTPVLDEDAGVAASIRIVNPKNLTKEDFVGSGTATEEMLDFLSACLRYGVSICVAGAT
;
A
#
# COMPACT_ATOMS: atom_id res chain seq x y z
N MET A 1 36.09 16.37 51.60
CA MET A 1 34.98 17.32 51.83
C MET A 1 33.67 16.57 51.63
N LEU A 2 32.89 16.50 52.73
CA LEU A 2 31.42 16.49 52.84
C LEU A 2 30.63 15.99 51.62
N GLY A 3 29.88 14.88 51.65
CA GLY A 3 28.74 14.54 52.54
C GLY A 3 27.53 14.32 51.60
N ASP A 4 26.53 13.43 51.74
CA ASP A 4 26.03 12.45 52.72
C ASP A 4 25.22 11.42 51.88
N ARG A 5 25.34 10.08 52.06
CA ARG A 5 24.42 9.20 52.84
C ARG A 5 22.92 9.59 52.70
N ARG A 6 21.99 8.80 52.14
CA ARG A 6 21.48 7.44 52.53
C ARG A 6 20.32 7.07 51.55
N SER A 7 20.24 5.85 50.98
CA SER A 7 19.37 4.69 51.36
C SER A 7 17.88 5.04 51.62
N ASN A 8 16.81 4.33 51.22
CA ASN A 8 16.58 2.99 50.65
C ASN A 8 15.08 2.85 50.28
N SER A 9 14.74 1.90 49.38
CA SER A 9 13.54 1.03 49.26
C SER A 9 12.11 1.60 49.39
N LEU A 10 11.22 1.47 48.38
CA LEU A 10 10.34 0.33 48.02
C LEU A 10 9.18 0.04 49.02
N PHE A 11 7.95 0.00 48.47
CA PHE A 11 6.63 -0.41 49.02
C PHE A 11 5.79 0.62 49.80
N ALA A 12 4.61 1.00 49.26
CA ALA A 12 3.27 0.73 49.83
C ALA A 12 2.15 1.64 49.23
N ALA A 13 0.92 1.12 49.25
CA ALA A 13 -0.29 1.59 48.56
C ALA A 13 -1.17 2.61 49.33
N ALA A 14 -2.26 3.05 48.69
CA ALA A 14 -3.28 4.06 49.05
C ALA A 14 -4.04 3.85 50.39
N PRO A 15 -4.77 4.87 50.89
CA PRO A 15 -6.26 4.92 50.77
C PRO A 15 -6.86 6.36 50.55
N ALA A 16 -8.01 6.56 49.87
CA ALA A 16 -9.43 6.70 50.34
C ALA A 16 -9.65 7.78 51.45
N ALA A 17 -10.68 8.64 51.52
CA ALA A 17 -11.99 8.85 50.88
C ALA A 17 -12.53 10.30 51.13
N ALA A 18 -13.70 10.61 50.54
CA ALA A 18 -14.51 11.86 50.47
C ALA A 18 -15.14 12.34 51.83
N PRO A 19 -16.21 13.20 51.97
CA PRO A 19 -17.27 13.68 51.03
C PRO A 19 -17.87 15.11 51.23
N ALA A 20 -18.85 15.50 50.38
CA ALA A 20 -20.17 16.12 50.71
C ALA A 20 -20.79 16.84 49.45
N GLU A 21 -21.87 16.34 48.82
CA GLU A 21 -23.33 16.60 49.03
C GLU A 21 -23.88 17.72 48.10
N ALA A 22 -25.14 17.79 47.63
CA ALA A 22 -26.28 16.89 47.38
C ALA A 22 -27.47 17.72 46.81
N ARG A 23 -28.31 17.12 45.94
CA ARG A 23 -29.79 17.29 45.70
C ARG A 23 -30.10 16.90 44.24
N GLN A 24 -30.76 15.80 43.85
CA GLN A 24 -32.04 15.11 44.15
C GLN A 24 -33.33 15.74 43.61
N GLU A 25 -33.99 15.03 42.67
CA GLU A 25 -35.44 14.68 42.59
C GLU A 25 -35.66 13.71 41.39
N GLN A 26 -35.86 12.40 41.60
CA GLN A 26 -37.14 11.62 41.62
C GLN A 26 -37.93 11.68 40.29
N ALA A 27 -37.91 10.69 39.39
CA ALA A 27 -38.41 9.30 39.38
C ALA A 27 -39.94 9.16 39.25
N GLU A 28 -40.41 8.57 38.14
CA GLU A 28 -41.55 7.63 38.14
C GLU A 28 -41.55 6.74 36.89
N VAL A 29 -41.73 5.44 37.12
CA VAL A 29 -41.86 4.35 36.15
C VAL A 29 -43.29 3.84 36.26
N HIS A 30 -43.93 3.51 35.14
CA HIS A 30 -45.10 2.63 35.10
C HIS A 30 -44.95 1.65 33.94
N ASP A 31 -44.90 0.36 34.29
CA ASP A 31 -45.05 -0.78 33.40
C ASP A 31 -46.54 -1.09 33.16
N ILE A 32 -46.92 -1.44 31.93
CA ILE A 32 -48.10 -2.27 31.65
C ILE A 32 -47.77 -3.24 30.50
N PHE A 33 -48.07 -4.53 30.71
CA PHE A 33 -47.87 -5.66 29.80
C PHE A 33 -49.18 -6.10 29.09
N PHE A 34 -49.02 -6.94 28.05
CA PHE A 34 -49.99 -7.71 27.22
C PHE A 34 -50.64 -6.96 26.04
N GLU A 35 -50.79 -7.53 24.82
CA GLU A 35 -51.10 -8.92 24.43
C GLU A 35 -50.72 -9.21 22.95
N GLU A 36 -50.66 -10.50 22.59
CA GLU A 36 -50.23 -11.04 21.29
C GLU A 36 -51.22 -10.82 20.12
N ASN A 37 -50.64 -10.91 18.91
CA ASN A 37 -51.21 -11.50 17.69
C ASN A 37 -52.13 -10.63 16.79
N THR A 38 -51.60 -10.20 15.65
CA THR A 38 -52.10 -10.62 14.32
C THR A 38 -51.21 -10.02 13.23
N GLY A 39 -50.64 -10.89 12.39
CA GLY A 39 -49.81 -10.48 11.26
C GLY A 39 -50.59 -9.71 10.18
N ARG A 40 -49.96 -8.66 9.65
CA ARG A 40 -50.16 -8.17 8.28
C ARG A 40 -48.97 -7.31 7.85
N THR A 41 -48.23 -7.84 6.89
CA THR A 41 -47.19 -7.19 6.10
C THR A 41 -47.75 -6.00 5.33
N ILE A 42 -47.20 -4.80 5.52
CA ILE A 42 -47.24 -3.73 4.52
C ILE A 42 -45.85 -3.09 4.49
N PHE A 43 -45.04 -3.51 3.51
CA PHE A 43 -43.89 -2.77 3.05
C PHE A 43 -44.38 -1.45 2.44
N ALA A 44 -43.93 -0.33 2.98
CA ALA A 44 -43.98 0.96 2.30
C ALA A 44 -42.61 1.62 2.44
N GLU A 45 -41.89 1.68 1.33
CA GLU A 45 -40.62 2.38 1.16
C GLU A 45 -40.78 3.85 1.52
N THR A 46 -40.11 4.31 2.58
CA THR A 46 -39.87 5.73 2.78
C THR A 46 -38.64 6.13 1.96
N LYS A 47 -38.86 6.49 0.70
CA LYS A 47 -37.84 7.18 -0.12
C LYS A 47 -37.54 8.54 0.50
N VAL A 48 -36.36 8.67 1.10
CA VAL A 48 -35.78 9.97 1.44
C VAL A 48 -35.50 10.71 0.13
N ALA A 49 -36.07 11.90 -0.05
CA ALA A 49 -35.82 12.73 -1.22
C ALA A 49 -34.35 13.20 -1.23
N PRO A 50 -33.65 13.18 -2.38
CA PRO A 50 -32.26 13.62 -2.48
C PRO A 50 -32.15 15.12 -2.28
N LYS A 51 -31.00 15.58 -1.75
CA LYS A 51 -30.70 17.01 -1.60
C LYS A 51 -30.55 17.64 -3.00
N ALA A 52 -30.88 18.93 -3.13
CA ALA A 52 -30.83 19.64 -4.41
C ALA A 52 -29.43 19.69 -5.07
N SER A 53 -28.36 19.39 -4.34
CA SER A 53 -27.01 19.19 -4.89
C SER A 53 -26.86 17.91 -5.72
N ASP A 54 -27.65 16.88 -5.41
CA ASP A 54 -27.52 15.54 -6.00
C ASP A 54 -28.32 15.43 -7.32
N VAL A 55 -29.27 16.35 -7.54
CA VAL A 55 -30.13 16.38 -8.73
C VAL A 55 -29.42 16.99 -9.94
N PHE A 56 -28.32 17.73 -9.73
CA PHE A 56 -27.48 18.26 -10.82
C PHE A 56 -26.43 17.26 -11.33
N PHE A 57 -26.29 16.11 -10.66
CA PHE A 57 -25.45 14.99 -11.09
C PHE A 57 -26.33 13.77 -11.35
N ALA A 58 -27.19 13.85 -12.36
CA ALA A 58 -27.64 12.64 -13.04
C ALA A 58 -26.52 12.26 -14.04
N PRO A 59 -25.74 11.19 -13.81
CA PRO A 59 -24.83 10.70 -14.83
C PRO A 59 -25.71 10.17 -15.96
N GLN A 60 -25.80 10.94 -17.04
CA GLN A 60 -26.12 10.32 -18.32
C GLN A 60 -24.81 9.75 -18.86
N THR A 61 -24.95 8.64 -19.61
CA THR A 61 -23.93 7.85 -20.31
C THR A 61 -23.12 6.85 -19.49
N GLU A 62 -23.09 5.61 -19.97
CA GLU A 62 -22.24 4.49 -19.55
C GLU A 62 -20.87 5.00 -19.09
N GLY A 63 -20.43 4.58 -17.90
CA GLY A 63 -19.12 4.97 -17.40
C GLY A 63 -18.05 4.63 -18.44
N MET A 64 -17.15 5.58 -18.71
CA MET A 64 -16.06 5.32 -19.65
C MET A 64 -15.13 4.28 -19.02
N PRO A 65 -14.53 3.37 -19.81
CA PRO A 65 -13.52 2.46 -19.29
C PRO A 65 -12.30 3.26 -18.82
N PHE A 66 -11.70 2.84 -17.71
CA PHE A 66 -10.57 3.53 -17.09
C PHE A 66 -9.42 3.80 -18.08
N ALA A 67 -9.12 2.84 -18.97
CA ALA A 67 -8.06 2.96 -19.98
C ALA A 67 -8.29 4.11 -20.98
N GLU A 68 -9.55 4.38 -21.36
CA GLU A 68 -9.88 5.51 -22.23
C GLU A 68 -9.69 6.85 -21.50
N VAL A 69 -10.15 6.92 -20.24
CA VAL A 69 -9.96 8.10 -19.40
C VAL A 69 -8.47 8.39 -19.19
N LEU A 70 -7.68 7.35 -18.89
CA LEU A 70 -6.23 7.44 -18.75
C LEU A 70 -5.57 7.99 -20.01
N THR A 71 -5.92 7.46 -21.18
CA THR A 71 -5.34 7.91 -22.46
C THR A 71 -5.63 9.39 -22.73
N GLN A 72 -6.85 9.84 -22.47
CA GLN A 72 -7.22 11.25 -22.67
C GLN A 72 -6.47 12.17 -21.69
N VAL A 73 -6.37 11.78 -20.42
CA VAL A 73 -5.66 12.55 -19.40
C VAL A 73 -4.15 12.58 -19.68
N GLN A 74 -3.56 11.46 -20.13
CA GLN A 74 -2.17 11.38 -20.58
C GLN A 74 -1.91 12.33 -21.76
N SER A 75 -2.80 12.36 -22.75
CA SER A 75 -2.69 13.28 -23.89
C SER A 75 -2.75 14.74 -23.45
N TYR A 76 -3.65 15.08 -22.52
CA TYR A 76 -3.78 16.42 -21.97
C TYR A 76 -2.51 16.88 -21.21
N LEU A 77 -1.98 16.02 -20.34
CA LEU A 77 -0.82 16.35 -19.50
C LEU A 77 0.50 16.36 -20.28
N SER A 78 0.67 15.46 -21.25
CA SER A 78 1.88 15.40 -22.10
C SER A 78 2.06 16.64 -22.98
N GLY A 79 0.97 17.30 -23.39
CA GLY A 79 1.04 18.53 -24.19
C GLY A 79 1.42 19.77 -23.36
N THR A 80 0.83 19.94 -22.18
CA THR A 80 0.88 21.22 -21.45
C THR A 80 1.81 21.20 -20.22
N TYR A 81 2.10 20.03 -19.67
CA TYR A 81 2.67 19.89 -18.31
C TYR A 81 3.74 18.80 -18.19
N ALA A 82 4.47 18.48 -19.28
CA ALA A 82 5.50 17.44 -19.29
C ALA A 82 6.56 17.61 -18.19
N THR A 83 6.89 18.85 -17.80
CA THR A 83 7.84 19.16 -16.72
C THR A 83 7.36 18.74 -15.33
N LEU A 84 6.05 18.74 -15.08
CA LEU A 84 5.45 18.33 -13.81
C LEU A 84 5.43 16.80 -13.63
N ILE A 85 5.58 16.03 -14.70
CA ILE A 85 5.70 14.57 -14.64
C ILE A 85 7.11 14.18 -14.15
N THR A 86 8.12 14.98 -14.50
CA THR A 86 9.52 14.76 -14.13
C THR A 86 9.90 15.28 -12.76
N GLU A 87 9.20 16.29 -12.23
CA GLU A 87 9.49 16.83 -10.90
C GLU A 87 8.87 15.96 -9.80
N SER A 88 9.72 15.38 -8.96
CA SER A 88 9.31 14.57 -7.81
C SER A 88 9.16 15.44 -6.56
N GLY A 89 7.95 15.53 -6.00
CA GLY A 89 7.68 16.23 -4.74
C GLY A 89 6.19 16.33 -4.40
N ASP A 90 5.87 16.56 -3.12
CA ASP A 90 4.49 16.66 -2.63
C ASP A 90 3.72 17.80 -3.30
N GLU A 91 4.38 18.93 -3.58
CA GLU A 91 3.77 20.05 -4.29
C GLU A 91 3.43 19.72 -5.75
N ALA A 92 4.32 18.98 -6.43
CA ALA A 92 4.10 18.55 -7.82
C ALA A 92 2.95 17.52 -7.89
N LYS A 93 2.88 16.59 -6.92
CA LYS A 93 1.78 15.64 -6.77
C LYS A 93 0.43 16.35 -6.62
N GLU A 94 0.32 17.30 -5.70
CA GLU A 94 -0.91 18.04 -5.48
C GLU A 94 -1.29 18.95 -6.66
N GLN A 95 -0.31 19.49 -7.39
CA GLN A 95 -0.58 20.23 -8.61
C GLN A 95 -1.11 19.30 -9.71
N MET A 96 -0.51 18.13 -9.91
CA MET A 96 -0.93 17.16 -10.91
C MET A 96 -2.36 16.68 -10.64
N LYS A 97 -2.66 16.26 -9.41
CA LYS A 97 -4.02 15.83 -9.01
C LYS A 97 -5.06 16.92 -9.25
N ARG A 98 -4.77 18.17 -8.90
CA ARG A 98 -5.67 19.31 -9.17
C ARG A 98 -5.94 19.51 -10.66
N ARG A 99 -4.94 19.31 -11.52
CA ARG A 99 -5.10 19.41 -12.98
C ARG A 99 -5.92 18.26 -13.55
N ILE A 100 -5.66 17.03 -13.09
CA ILE A 100 -6.45 15.85 -13.46
C ILE A 100 -7.91 16.06 -13.06
N ALA A 101 -8.16 16.46 -11.81
CA ALA A 101 -9.52 16.72 -11.32
C ALA A 101 -10.26 17.76 -12.17
N ARG A 102 -9.59 18.88 -12.49
CA ARG A 102 -10.17 19.92 -13.35
C ARG A 102 -10.48 19.39 -14.75
N TYR A 103 -9.58 18.64 -15.37
CA TYR A 103 -9.80 18.09 -16.70
C TYR A 103 -10.98 17.10 -16.73
N LEU A 104 -11.11 16.26 -15.71
CA LEU A 104 -12.25 15.34 -15.58
C LEU A 104 -13.58 16.10 -15.43
N GLN A 105 -13.60 17.20 -14.68
CA GLN A 105 -14.78 18.06 -14.52
C GLN A 105 -15.17 18.77 -15.82
N ASP A 106 -14.19 19.39 -16.49
CA ASP A 106 -14.41 20.17 -17.72
C ASP A 106 -14.94 19.27 -18.85
N ASN A 107 -14.49 18.02 -18.94
CA ASN A 107 -14.91 17.03 -19.95
C ASN A 107 -16.02 16.09 -19.49
N ARG A 108 -16.53 16.25 -18.26
CA ARG A 108 -17.58 15.40 -17.64
C ARG A 108 -17.28 13.90 -17.71
N MET A 109 -16.02 13.54 -17.47
CA MET A 109 -15.56 12.15 -17.52
C MET A 109 -15.76 11.47 -16.16
N ALA A 110 -16.28 10.25 -16.18
CA ALA A 110 -16.43 9.42 -15.00
C ALA A 110 -16.22 7.95 -15.37
N VAL A 111 -15.68 7.18 -14.42
CA VAL A 111 -15.56 5.72 -14.49
C VAL A 111 -16.61 5.13 -13.55
N GLU A 112 -17.27 4.07 -14.00
CA GLU A 112 -18.29 3.41 -13.18
C GLU A 112 -17.68 2.84 -11.89
N GLY A 113 -18.35 3.05 -10.76
CA GLY A 113 -17.92 2.52 -9.46
C GLY A 113 -16.76 3.27 -8.78
N MET A 114 -16.26 4.37 -9.37
CA MET A 114 -15.21 5.20 -8.74
C MET A 114 -15.72 6.59 -8.40
N ALA A 115 -15.46 7.05 -7.18
CA ALA A 115 -15.64 8.45 -6.84
C ALA A 115 -14.62 9.33 -7.60
N GLN A 116 -14.94 10.60 -7.81
CA GLN A 116 -14.05 11.51 -8.54
C GLN A 116 -12.65 11.60 -7.90
N SER A 117 -12.56 11.63 -6.56
CA SER A 117 -11.28 11.64 -5.85
C SER A 117 -10.47 10.37 -6.06
N GLU A 118 -11.14 9.21 -6.03
CA GLU A 118 -10.51 7.90 -6.24
C GLU A 118 -10.00 7.76 -7.67
N LEU A 119 -10.78 8.24 -8.66
CA LEU A 119 -10.36 8.27 -10.06
C LEU A 119 -9.13 9.16 -10.27
N VAL A 120 -9.09 10.33 -9.63
CA VAL A 120 -7.92 11.22 -9.69
C VAL A 120 -6.68 10.55 -9.09
N ASP A 121 -6.83 9.87 -7.96
CA ASP A 121 -5.73 9.16 -7.31
C ASP A 121 -5.24 8.00 -8.17
N ALA A 122 -6.15 7.19 -8.72
CA ALA A 122 -5.81 6.09 -9.60
C ALA A 122 -5.09 6.57 -10.87
N LEU A 123 -5.59 7.62 -11.53
CA LEU A 123 -4.95 8.22 -12.70
C LEU A 123 -3.56 8.77 -12.37
N TYR A 124 -3.42 9.42 -11.21
CA TYR A 124 -2.12 9.90 -10.76
C TYR A 124 -1.14 8.75 -10.54
N THR A 125 -1.53 7.71 -9.80
CA THR A 125 -0.70 6.54 -9.53
C THR A 125 -0.28 5.83 -10.81
N GLU A 126 -1.17 5.75 -11.78
CA GLU A 126 -0.92 5.13 -13.09
C GLU A 126 0.08 5.92 -13.94
N MET A 127 -0.01 7.25 -13.91
CA MET A 127 0.82 8.14 -14.72
C MET A 127 2.18 8.43 -14.09
N ALA A 128 2.22 8.69 -12.79
CA ALA A 128 3.39 9.22 -12.08
C ALA A 128 4.09 8.18 -11.20
N GLU A 129 3.36 7.18 -10.68
CA GLU A 129 3.92 6.15 -9.79
C GLU A 129 4.13 4.84 -10.58
N TYR A 130 3.76 3.69 -10.03
CA TYR A 130 4.00 2.39 -10.66
C TYR A 130 2.70 1.63 -10.94
N GLY A 131 1.60 2.36 -11.13
CA GLY A 131 0.28 1.77 -11.28
C GLY A 131 -0.11 0.94 -10.07
N PHE A 132 -0.78 -0.19 -10.30
CA PHE A 132 -1.21 -1.10 -9.25
C PHE A 132 -0.04 -1.66 -8.40
N LEU A 133 1.18 -1.72 -8.95
CA LEU A 133 2.36 -2.19 -8.20
C LEU A 133 2.76 -1.27 -7.05
N THR A 134 2.38 0.01 -7.11
CA THR A 134 2.74 1.00 -6.09
C THR A 134 2.34 0.57 -4.68
N LYS A 135 1.14 -0.01 -4.53
CA LYS A 135 0.65 -0.47 -3.22
C LYS A 135 1.44 -1.65 -2.66
N TYR A 136 2.06 -2.45 -3.53
CA TYR A 136 2.86 -3.62 -3.13
C TYR A 136 4.32 -3.22 -2.86
N ILE A 137 4.91 -2.37 -3.70
CA ILE A 137 6.31 -1.95 -3.58
C ILE A 137 6.60 -1.25 -2.24
N PHE A 138 5.61 -0.53 -1.71
CA PHE A 138 5.75 0.20 -0.44
C PHE A 138 4.99 -0.46 0.72
N SER A 139 4.48 -1.68 0.54
CA SER A 139 3.82 -2.42 1.63
C SER A 139 4.84 -3.07 2.55
N ASP A 140 4.50 -3.13 3.83
CA ASP A 140 5.20 -3.96 4.80
C ASP A 140 4.96 -5.45 4.50
N GLY A 141 5.96 -6.28 4.78
CA GLY A 141 5.84 -7.74 4.70
C GLY A 141 6.02 -8.35 3.30
N ILE A 142 6.33 -7.55 2.28
CA ILE A 142 6.71 -8.04 0.94
C ILE A 142 8.25 -8.08 0.84
N GLU A 143 8.79 -9.18 0.31
CA GLU A 143 10.23 -9.38 0.08
C GLU A 143 10.58 -9.33 -1.41
N GLU A 144 9.72 -9.88 -2.26
CA GLU A 144 9.96 -9.96 -3.70
C GLU A 144 8.65 -9.83 -4.47
N ILE A 145 8.71 -9.13 -5.60
CA ILE A 145 7.63 -9.06 -6.58
C ILE A 145 8.23 -9.53 -7.90
N ASP A 146 7.77 -10.68 -8.37
CA ASP A 146 8.20 -11.30 -9.61
C ASP A 146 7.14 -11.09 -10.68
N ILE A 147 7.56 -10.46 -11.78
CA ILE A 147 6.78 -10.21 -12.97
C ILE A 147 7.32 -11.16 -14.03
N ASN A 148 6.62 -12.27 -14.27
CA ASN A 148 7.01 -13.24 -15.30
C ASN A 148 6.54 -12.80 -16.69
N SER A 149 5.38 -12.14 -16.73
CA SER A 149 4.82 -11.50 -17.92
C SER A 149 3.89 -10.37 -17.50
N TRP A 150 3.41 -9.59 -18.46
CA TRP A 150 2.42 -8.56 -18.19
C TRP A 150 1.10 -9.08 -17.56
N ARG A 151 0.80 -10.39 -17.66
CA ARG A 151 -0.38 -11.07 -17.06
C ARG A 151 -0.07 -11.94 -15.86
N ASP A 152 1.20 -12.19 -15.56
CA ASP A 152 1.61 -13.12 -14.49
C ASP A 152 2.56 -12.42 -13.54
N ILE A 153 1.99 -11.95 -12.43
CA ILE A 153 2.72 -11.32 -11.34
C ILE A 153 2.54 -12.15 -10.07
N GLU A 154 3.63 -12.35 -9.36
CA GLU A 154 3.73 -13.14 -8.14
C GLU A 154 4.40 -12.30 -7.04
N ILE A 155 3.88 -12.41 -5.82
CA ILE A 155 4.41 -11.71 -4.64
C ILE A 155 4.91 -12.74 -3.64
N GLN A 156 6.14 -12.56 -3.19
CA GLN A 156 6.71 -13.29 -2.06
C GLN A 156 6.64 -12.43 -0.80
N TYR A 157 6.01 -12.99 0.23
CA TYR A 157 5.88 -12.38 1.55
C TYR A 157 7.00 -12.82 2.49
N SER A 158 7.25 -12.01 3.50
CA SER A 158 8.31 -12.26 4.48
C SER A 158 8.06 -13.42 5.45
N ASP A 159 6.93 -14.10 5.33
CA ASP A 159 6.62 -15.36 6.02
C ASP A 159 6.85 -16.58 5.11
N GLY A 160 7.42 -16.37 3.92
CA GLY A 160 7.73 -17.42 2.94
C GLY A 160 6.55 -17.80 2.06
N ARG A 161 5.38 -17.17 2.20
CA ARG A 161 4.25 -17.40 1.29
C ARG A 161 4.49 -16.73 -0.05
N THR A 162 4.07 -17.41 -1.11
CA THR A 162 4.09 -16.87 -2.46
C THR A 162 2.66 -16.87 -3.01
N VAL A 163 2.23 -15.74 -3.55
CA VAL A 163 0.85 -15.50 -4.01
C VAL A 163 0.85 -14.90 -5.41
N LYS A 164 0.12 -15.53 -6.33
CA LYS A 164 -0.15 -14.93 -7.65
C LYS A 164 -1.24 -13.87 -7.53
N LEU A 165 -1.01 -12.73 -8.18
CA LEU A 165 -1.98 -11.64 -8.23
C LEU A 165 -3.05 -11.90 -9.28
N GLU A 166 -4.28 -11.46 -8.99
CA GLU A 166 -5.35 -11.35 -9.99
C GLU A 166 -5.17 -10.10 -10.86
N GLU A 167 -4.57 -9.05 -10.31
CA GLU A 167 -4.25 -7.81 -11.02
C GLU A 167 -3.09 -8.02 -12.00
N HIS A 168 -3.21 -7.40 -13.17
CA HIS A 168 -2.21 -7.45 -14.22
C HIS A 168 -2.11 -6.11 -14.94
N PHE A 169 -1.07 -5.96 -15.77
CA PHE A 169 -0.99 -4.82 -16.68
C PHE A 169 -2.03 -4.95 -17.80
N ASP A 170 -2.34 -3.86 -18.51
CA ASP A 170 -3.30 -3.92 -19.62
C ASP A 170 -2.71 -4.50 -20.91
N SER A 171 -1.40 -4.32 -21.10
CA SER A 171 -0.69 -4.76 -22.30
C SER A 171 0.82 -4.94 -22.05
N PRO A 172 1.53 -5.66 -22.94
CA PRO A 172 3.00 -5.75 -22.92
C PRO A 172 3.67 -4.37 -22.90
N ASP A 173 3.18 -3.44 -23.73
CA ASP A 173 3.71 -2.08 -23.82
C ASP A 173 3.44 -1.27 -22.54
N HIS A 174 2.27 -1.47 -21.93
CA HIS A 174 1.94 -0.83 -20.67
C HIS A 174 2.94 -1.27 -19.58
N ALA A 175 3.17 -2.59 -19.44
CA ALA A 175 4.15 -3.11 -18.50
C ALA A 175 5.56 -2.56 -18.75
N ALA A 176 6.02 -2.54 -20.01
CA ALA A 176 7.32 -1.99 -20.37
C ALA A 176 7.46 -0.50 -20.03
N ASN A 177 6.39 0.29 -20.19
CA ASN A 177 6.36 1.72 -19.87
C ASN A 177 6.45 1.97 -18.35
N VAL A 178 5.71 1.19 -17.55
CA VAL A 178 5.77 1.27 -16.08
C VAL A 178 7.17 0.94 -15.58
N ILE A 179 7.76 -0.16 -16.07
CA ILE A 179 9.11 -0.57 -15.69
C ILE A 179 10.16 0.44 -16.17
N ARG A 180 10.01 1.00 -17.36
CA ARG A 180 10.89 2.09 -17.84
C ARG A 180 10.84 3.29 -16.90
N ARG A 181 9.65 3.68 -16.44
CA ARG A 181 9.48 4.79 -15.48
C ARG A 181 10.14 4.48 -14.12
N MET A 182 10.03 3.25 -13.61
CA MET A 182 10.80 2.84 -12.43
C MET A 182 12.31 3.04 -12.62
N LEU A 183 12.84 2.67 -13.78
CA LEU A 183 14.27 2.76 -14.06
C LEU A 183 14.75 4.20 -14.30
N GLN A 184 13.88 5.10 -14.77
CA GLN A 184 14.21 6.52 -14.97
C GLN A 184 14.69 7.19 -13.67
N ASN A 185 14.04 6.89 -12.54
CA ASN A 185 14.45 7.40 -11.22
C ASN A 185 15.88 7.00 -10.83
N SER A 186 16.37 5.89 -11.39
CA SER A 186 17.72 5.37 -11.16
C SER A 186 18.75 5.79 -12.22
N GLY A 187 18.33 6.58 -13.23
CA GLY A 187 19.18 7.04 -14.33
C GLY A 187 19.54 5.96 -15.36
N LYS A 188 18.82 4.83 -15.38
CA LYS A 188 19.03 3.75 -16.35
C LYS A 188 17.94 3.77 -17.42
N VAL A 189 18.32 3.46 -18.66
CA VAL A 189 17.43 3.50 -19.82
C VAL A 189 17.23 2.09 -20.35
N LEU A 190 15.97 1.63 -20.35
CA LEU A 190 15.55 0.33 -20.89
C LEU A 190 15.12 0.47 -22.35
N ASP A 191 15.93 -0.03 -23.28
CA ASP A 191 15.73 0.03 -24.72
C ASP A 191 16.13 -1.28 -25.42
N ASN A 192 16.09 -1.32 -26.76
CA ASN A 192 16.44 -2.53 -27.52
C ASN A 192 17.95 -2.80 -27.56
N ALA A 193 18.79 -1.79 -27.26
CA ALA A 193 20.24 -1.95 -27.18
C ALA A 193 20.68 -2.50 -25.82
N SER A 194 19.95 -2.15 -24.76
CA SER A 194 20.13 -2.59 -23.38
C SER A 194 18.83 -3.23 -22.84
N PRO A 195 18.45 -4.43 -23.31
CA PRO A 195 17.21 -5.09 -22.92
C PRO A 195 17.25 -5.74 -21.53
N ILE A 196 18.44 -5.84 -20.91
CA ILE A 196 18.64 -6.42 -19.58
C ILE A 196 19.26 -5.37 -18.67
N ILE A 197 18.60 -5.03 -17.57
CA ILE A 197 19.04 -3.99 -16.65
C ILE A 197 18.81 -4.41 -15.20
N THR A 198 19.85 -4.27 -14.38
CA THR A 198 19.72 -4.29 -12.92
C THR A 198 19.92 -2.89 -12.37
N SER A 199 19.02 -2.40 -11.53
CA SER A 199 19.08 -1.08 -10.91
C SER A 199 18.63 -1.07 -9.45
N ARG A 200 18.70 0.10 -8.82
CA ARG A 200 18.16 0.36 -7.49
C ARG A 200 17.15 1.49 -7.58
N LEU A 201 15.92 1.22 -7.16
CA LEU A 201 14.83 2.18 -7.15
C LEU A 201 14.91 3.08 -5.90
N ALA A 202 15.15 2.46 -4.76
CA ALA A 202 15.36 3.10 -3.47
C ALA A 202 16.50 2.38 -2.73
N LYS A 203 16.88 2.87 -1.54
CA LYS A 203 18.00 2.31 -0.76
C LYS A 203 17.87 0.78 -0.53
N ASN A 204 16.66 0.31 -0.32
CA ASN A 204 16.33 -1.09 -0.04
C ASN A 204 15.68 -1.85 -1.21
N ILE A 205 15.39 -1.19 -2.34
CA ILE A 205 14.65 -1.79 -3.45
C ILE A 205 15.57 -1.97 -4.64
N ARG A 206 15.81 -3.24 -5.00
CA ARG A 206 16.58 -3.64 -6.18
C ARG A 206 15.62 -4.12 -7.25
N VAL A 207 15.89 -3.76 -8.50
CA VAL A 207 15.06 -4.14 -9.63
C VAL A 207 15.95 -4.76 -10.69
N SER A 208 15.62 -5.95 -11.14
CA SER A 208 16.24 -6.59 -12.31
C SER A 208 15.17 -6.78 -13.37
N VAL A 209 15.45 -6.38 -14.60
CA VAL A 209 14.48 -6.34 -15.69
C VAL A 209 15.09 -6.96 -16.94
N ILE A 210 14.28 -7.70 -17.66
CA ILE A 210 14.53 -8.21 -19.00
C ILE A 210 13.33 -7.86 -19.87
N LYS A 211 13.56 -7.36 -21.08
CA LYS A 211 12.50 -7.12 -22.06
C LYS A 211 12.84 -7.67 -23.44
N THR A 212 11.85 -7.62 -24.33
CA THR A 212 12.02 -7.88 -25.78
C THR A 212 13.16 -7.02 -26.36
N PRO A 213 14.06 -7.58 -27.19
CA PRO A 213 13.96 -8.87 -27.91
C PRO A 213 14.55 -10.11 -27.20
N VAL A 214 15.02 -10.00 -25.96
CA VAL A 214 15.58 -11.16 -25.23
C VAL A 214 14.48 -12.05 -24.66
N LEU A 215 13.34 -11.43 -24.34
CA LEU A 215 12.12 -12.07 -23.90
C LEU A 215 11.11 -12.15 -25.05
N ASP A 216 10.25 -13.17 -25.02
CA ASP A 216 9.13 -13.32 -25.94
C ASP A 216 8.27 -12.05 -26.01
N GLU A 217 7.84 -11.69 -27.22
CA GLU A 217 7.04 -10.47 -27.47
C GLU A 217 5.72 -10.49 -26.69
N ASP A 218 5.11 -11.67 -26.54
CA ASP A 218 3.85 -11.84 -25.82
C ASP A 218 3.98 -11.60 -24.30
N ALA A 219 5.16 -11.84 -23.73
CA ALA A 219 5.41 -11.59 -22.32
C ALA A 219 5.69 -10.09 -22.05
N GLY A 220 6.29 -9.40 -23.02
CA GLY A 220 6.62 -7.98 -22.99
C GLY A 220 7.81 -7.63 -22.09
N VAL A 221 7.66 -7.86 -20.79
CA VAL A 221 8.70 -7.61 -19.79
C VAL A 221 8.64 -8.68 -18.70
N ALA A 222 9.82 -9.06 -18.23
CA ALA A 222 10.01 -9.85 -17.03
C ALA A 222 10.87 -9.05 -16.06
N ALA A 223 10.48 -9.00 -14.79
CA ALA A 223 11.22 -8.24 -13.79
C ALA A 223 11.10 -8.87 -12.41
N SER A 224 12.17 -8.80 -11.63
CA SER A 224 12.18 -9.12 -10.20
C SER A 224 12.48 -7.84 -9.43
N ILE A 225 11.57 -7.47 -8.53
CA ILE A 225 11.68 -6.33 -7.63
C ILE A 225 11.90 -6.88 -6.23
N ARG A 226 13.15 -6.83 -5.77
CA ARG A 226 13.53 -7.32 -4.44
C ARG A 226 13.57 -6.17 -3.44
N ILE A 227 12.76 -6.30 -2.39
CA ILE A 227 12.60 -5.33 -1.32
C ILE A 227 13.30 -5.89 -0.08
N VAL A 228 14.44 -5.29 0.26
CA VAL A 228 15.17 -5.66 1.47
C VAL A 228 14.53 -4.96 2.65
N ASN A 229 13.56 -5.61 3.28
CA ASN A 229 13.08 -5.18 4.58
C ASN A 229 14.03 -5.68 5.67
N PRO A 230 14.76 -4.80 6.38
CA PRO A 230 15.62 -5.23 7.47
C PRO A 230 14.75 -5.75 8.62
N LYS A 231 14.46 -7.04 8.62
CA LYS A 231 13.94 -7.73 9.79
C LYS A 231 15.11 -7.88 10.77
N ASN A 232 15.03 -7.18 11.90
CA ASN A 232 15.88 -7.45 13.03
C ASN A 232 15.37 -8.73 13.71
N LEU A 233 15.86 -9.88 13.26
CA LEU A 233 15.57 -11.15 13.92
C LEU A 233 16.26 -11.17 15.28
N THR A 234 15.49 -11.46 16.32
CA THR A 234 15.96 -11.61 17.70
C THR A 234 16.31 -13.06 17.99
N LYS A 235 17.03 -13.33 19.09
CA LYS A 235 17.36 -14.71 19.52
C LYS A 235 16.07 -15.50 19.70
N GLU A 236 15.05 -14.85 20.26
CA GLU A 236 13.73 -15.40 20.54
C GLU A 236 13.01 -15.81 19.25
N ASP A 237 13.17 -15.05 18.15
CA ASP A 237 12.57 -15.40 16.86
C ASP A 237 13.14 -16.69 16.29
N PHE A 238 14.46 -16.91 16.39
CA PHE A 238 15.11 -18.13 15.90
C PHE A 238 14.72 -19.38 16.69
N VAL A 239 14.52 -19.22 17.99
CA VAL A 239 14.04 -20.31 18.86
C VAL A 239 12.56 -20.58 18.60
N GLY A 240 11.75 -19.52 18.47
CA GLY A 240 10.32 -19.61 18.21
C GLY A 240 9.98 -20.20 16.83
N SER A 241 10.80 -19.92 15.81
CA SER A 241 10.65 -20.50 14.47
C SER A 241 11.17 -21.94 14.36
N GLY A 242 11.87 -22.44 15.38
CA GLY A 242 12.55 -23.74 15.34
C GLY A 242 13.78 -23.77 14.42
N THR A 243 14.27 -22.61 13.96
CA THR A 243 15.46 -22.51 13.11
C THR A 243 16.74 -22.88 13.87
N ALA A 244 16.81 -22.59 15.18
CA ALA A 244 17.92 -22.98 16.05
C ALA A 244 17.43 -23.17 17.49
N THR A 245 18.12 -24.01 18.28
CA THR A 245 17.85 -24.09 19.73
C THR A 245 18.57 -22.98 20.48
N GLU A 246 18.14 -22.74 21.72
CA GLU A 246 18.76 -21.74 22.58
C GLU A 246 20.26 -22.01 22.78
N GLU A 247 20.62 -23.27 22.99
CA GLU A 247 22.00 -23.71 23.21
C GLU A 247 22.88 -23.50 21.97
N MET A 248 22.32 -23.70 20.76
CA MET A 248 23.05 -23.45 19.51
C MET A 248 23.39 -21.96 19.37
N LEU A 249 22.44 -21.08 19.70
CA LEU A 249 22.63 -19.64 19.62
C LEU A 249 23.57 -19.11 20.70
N ASP A 250 23.55 -19.70 21.91
CA ASP A 250 24.49 -19.37 22.98
C ASP A 250 25.91 -19.81 22.65
N PHE A 251 26.07 -21.00 22.06
CA PHE A 251 27.36 -21.45 21.55
C PHE A 251 27.89 -20.53 20.45
N LEU A 252 27.05 -20.16 19.48
CA LEU A 252 27.41 -19.21 18.41
C LEU A 252 27.82 -17.84 18.99
N SER A 253 27.09 -17.36 20.00
CA SER A 253 27.39 -16.13 20.71
C SER A 253 28.75 -16.18 21.41
N ALA A 254 29.10 -17.31 22.01
CA ALA A 254 30.43 -17.52 22.60
C ALA A 254 31.53 -17.49 21.52
N CYS A 255 31.34 -18.21 20.41
CA CYS A 255 32.28 -18.21 19.28
C CYS A 255 32.54 -16.79 18.74
N LEU A 256 31.49 -15.98 18.57
CA LEU A 256 31.61 -14.58 18.15
C LEU A 256 32.38 -13.73 19.16
N ARG A 257 32.08 -13.87 20.46
CA ARG A 257 32.78 -13.13 21.54
C ARG A 257 34.28 -13.40 21.58
N TYR A 258 34.71 -14.62 21.24
CA TYR A 258 36.11 -15.01 21.21
C TYR A 258 36.77 -14.86 19.84
N GLY A 259 36.10 -14.23 18.87
CA GLY A 259 36.66 -13.94 17.55
C GLY A 259 36.87 -15.16 16.66
N VAL A 260 36.12 -16.25 16.90
CA VAL A 260 36.13 -17.43 16.03
C VAL A 260 35.48 -17.07 14.70
N SER A 261 36.14 -17.39 13.59
CA SER A 261 35.60 -17.17 12.25
C SER A 261 34.48 -18.17 11.95
N ILE A 262 33.34 -17.67 11.51
CA ILE A 262 32.12 -18.47 11.24
C ILE A 262 31.70 -18.24 9.79
N CYS A 263 31.30 -19.31 9.11
CA CYS A 263 30.68 -19.26 7.77
C CYS A 263 29.26 -19.81 7.87
N VAL A 264 28.29 -19.09 7.30
CA VAL A 264 26.90 -19.54 7.18
C VAL A 264 26.73 -20.10 5.77
N ALA A 265 26.29 -21.35 5.68
CA ALA A 265 26.04 -22.03 4.43
C ALA A 265 24.58 -22.49 4.36
N GLY A 266 24.00 -22.46 3.17
CA GLY A 266 22.64 -22.87 2.89
C GLY A 266 22.40 -23.00 1.38
N ALA A 267 21.32 -23.66 0.99
CA ALA A 267 20.85 -23.62 -0.38
C ALA A 267 20.25 -22.25 -0.71
N THR A 268 20.33 -21.85 -1.98
CA THR A 268 19.65 -20.66 -2.53
C THR A 268 18.21 -20.97 -2.88
#